data_AF-A0A2D5ZRV4-F1
#
_entry.id   AF-A0A2D5ZRV4-F1
#
_cell.length_a   1.000
_cell.length_b   1.000
_cell.length_c   1.000
_cell.angle_alpha   90.00
_cell.angle_beta   90.00
_cell.angle_gamma   90.00
#
_symmetry.space_group_name_H-M   'P 1'
#
loop_
_entity.id
_entity.type
_entity.pdbx_description
1 polymer ?
#
loop_
_entity_poly.entity_id
_entity_poly.type
_entity_poly.pdbx_seq_one_letter_code
_entity_poly.pdbx_strand_id
1 'polypeptide(L)'
;MISSTDFEHCDFVGNRAGADGGGVAGSSSEPHMCILRDNVASAIGGGAHLEYSDFTGCIIEGNRADTAGWVWLSSDWSSLDNCTITGNSANAGAGLSFEFRSRVATIVNTIIWGNLREQIDAGTGYFDISYSLIEGGWPGTGNFDGHPRFFSERGFDYLLGPGSPAIDAGDPVLADQIYDSHPWWPPWFENGVRSDIGAYGGPDNGAWLERTEAGGLNGAGRSSGRCAALPPRP
;
A
#
# COMPACT_ATOMS: atom_id res chain seq x y z
N MET A 1 7.49 -18.38 -18.13
CA MET A 1 6.47 -17.32 -18.02
C MET A 1 5.37 -17.86 -17.14
N ILE A 2 5.39 -17.49 -15.86
CA ILE A 2 4.24 -17.66 -14.99
C ILE A 2 3.35 -16.47 -15.33
N SER A 3 2.10 -16.68 -15.73
CA SER A 3 1.19 -15.56 -16.03
C SER A 3 0.90 -14.81 -14.73
N SER A 4 1.26 -13.52 -14.65
CA SER A 4 0.85 -12.68 -13.55
C SER A 4 -0.66 -12.43 -13.62
N THR A 5 -1.30 -12.24 -12.46
CA THR A 5 -2.65 -11.67 -12.39
C THR A 5 -2.52 -10.20 -12.04
N ASP A 6 -2.75 -9.34 -13.02
CA ASP A 6 -2.62 -7.89 -12.84
C ASP A 6 -3.96 -7.32 -12.35
N PHE A 7 -3.93 -6.67 -11.19
CA PHE A 7 -5.08 -5.96 -10.66
C PHE A 7 -4.78 -4.47 -10.73
N GLU A 8 -5.44 -3.75 -11.63
CA GLU A 8 -5.25 -2.31 -11.76
C GLU A 8 -6.51 -1.59 -11.32
N HIS A 9 -6.36 -0.58 -10.46
CA HIS A 9 -7.47 0.28 -10.03
C HIS A 9 -8.66 -0.50 -9.43
N CYS A 10 -8.38 -1.62 -8.76
CA CYS A 10 -9.40 -2.51 -8.20
C CYS A 10 -9.71 -2.17 -6.75
N ASP A 11 -11.00 -2.26 -6.39
CA ASP A 11 -11.48 -2.07 -5.03
C ASP A 11 -11.95 -3.40 -4.45
N PHE A 12 -11.19 -3.92 -3.50
CA PHE A 12 -11.54 -5.08 -2.70
C PHE A 12 -12.06 -4.58 -1.35
N VAL A 13 -13.39 -4.51 -1.20
CA VAL A 13 -14.01 -3.89 -0.02
C VAL A 13 -14.99 -4.83 0.67
N GLY A 14 -14.83 -5.00 1.99
CA GLY A 14 -15.79 -5.72 2.82
C GLY A 14 -15.89 -7.23 2.56
N ASN A 15 -14.85 -7.82 1.95
CA ASN A 15 -14.82 -9.25 1.67
C ASN A 15 -14.50 -10.06 2.93
N ARG A 16 -14.95 -11.33 2.97
CA ARG A 16 -14.73 -12.21 4.13
C ARG A 16 -14.26 -13.61 3.70
N ALA A 17 -13.09 -14.02 4.19
CA ALA A 17 -12.54 -15.36 4.02
C ALA A 17 -12.60 -16.17 5.31
N GLY A 18 -12.89 -17.47 5.19
CA GLY A 18 -12.83 -18.44 6.30
C GLY A 18 -11.43 -19.03 6.54
N ALA A 19 -10.45 -18.63 5.75
CA ALA A 19 -9.04 -18.97 5.89
C ALA A 19 -8.22 -17.68 5.72
N ASP A 20 -7.48 -17.55 4.62
CA ASP A 20 -6.56 -16.43 4.36
C ASP A 20 -7.07 -15.49 3.26
N GLY A 21 -6.48 -14.30 3.16
CA GLY A 21 -6.65 -13.42 2.00
C GLY A 21 -8.06 -12.84 1.89
N GLY A 22 -8.50 -12.14 2.95
CA GLY A 22 -9.88 -11.65 3.06
C GLY A 22 -10.32 -10.79 1.88
N GLY A 23 -9.43 -9.94 1.35
CA GLY A 23 -9.67 -9.13 0.15
C GLY A 23 -9.12 -9.77 -1.14
N VAL A 24 -7.85 -10.16 -1.13
CA VAL A 24 -7.19 -10.85 -2.26
C VAL A 24 -6.32 -12.01 -1.76
N ALA A 25 -6.37 -13.13 -2.47
CA ALA A 25 -5.56 -14.32 -2.19
C ALA A 25 -5.03 -14.89 -3.51
N GLY A 26 -3.75 -15.25 -3.55
CA GLY A 26 -3.14 -15.77 -4.77
C GLY A 26 -1.62 -15.78 -4.76
N SER A 27 -1.04 -16.05 -5.92
CA SER A 27 0.40 -15.96 -6.16
C SER A 27 0.66 -15.31 -7.52
N SER A 28 1.83 -14.68 -7.68
CA SER A 28 2.22 -13.97 -8.90
C SER A 28 1.19 -12.91 -9.31
N SER A 29 0.90 -11.97 -8.43
CA SER A 29 -0.05 -10.87 -8.68
C SER A 29 0.65 -9.52 -8.62
N GLU A 30 0.17 -8.56 -9.41
CA GLU A 30 0.72 -7.20 -9.43
C GLU A 30 -0.42 -6.19 -9.15
N PRO A 31 -0.86 -6.02 -7.89
CA PRO A 31 -1.83 -4.99 -7.56
C PRO A 31 -1.22 -3.60 -7.73
N HIS A 32 -1.79 -2.84 -8.66
CA HIS A 32 -1.39 -1.48 -8.97
C HIS A 32 -2.57 -0.54 -8.71
N MET A 33 -2.37 0.41 -7.78
CA MET A 33 -3.38 1.41 -7.39
C MET A 33 -4.71 0.80 -6.95
N CYS A 34 -4.63 -0.31 -6.22
CA CYS A 34 -5.79 -0.98 -5.66
C CYS A 34 -6.11 -0.45 -4.27
N ILE A 35 -7.39 -0.51 -3.90
CA ILE A 35 -7.86 -0.24 -2.54
C ILE A 35 -8.33 -1.56 -1.93
N LEU A 36 -7.66 -1.97 -0.86
CA LEU A 36 -8.03 -3.13 -0.04
C LEU A 36 -8.53 -2.60 1.29
N ARG A 37 -9.85 -2.56 1.47
CA ARG A 37 -10.50 -1.88 2.60
C ARG A 37 -11.49 -2.78 3.33
N ASP A 38 -11.49 -2.74 4.66
CA ASP A 38 -12.49 -3.40 5.52
C ASP A 38 -12.68 -4.92 5.25
N ASN A 39 -11.65 -5.61 4.74
CA ASN A 39 -11.71 -7.03 4.47
C ASN A 39 -11.37 -7.86 5.72
N VAL A 40 -11.93 -9.06 5.82
CA VAL A 40 -11.81 -9.91 7.02
C VAL A 40 -11.35 -11.33 6.66
N ALA A 41 -10.31 -11.84 7.33
CA ALA A 41 -9.94 -13.26 7.30
C ALA A 41 -9.98 -13.86 8.71
N SER A 42 -10.27 -15.14 8.87
CA SER A 42 -10.20 -15.81 10.18
C SER A 42 -8.82 -16.39 10.51
N ALA A 43 -7.87 -16.36 9.57
CA ALA A 43 -6.49 -16.75 9.82
C ALA A 43 -5.52 -15.59 9.50
N ILE A 44 -5.00 -15.51 8.28
CA ILE A 44 -3.91 -14.59 7.93
C ILE A 44 -4.30 -13.69 6.76
N GLY A 45 -3.70 -12.49 6.65
CA GLY A 45 -3.79 -11.70 5.43
C GLY A 45 -5.20 -11.24 5.13
N GLY A 46 -5.94 -10.76 6.14
CA GLY A 46 -7.36 -10.43 5.92
C GLY A 46 -7.59 -9.27 4.94
N GLY A 47 -6.52 -8.59 4.49
CA GLY A 47 -6.51 -7.70 3.34
C GLY A 47 -5.97 -8.47 2.12
N ALA A 48 -4.70 -8.85 2.14
CA ALA A 48 -4.04 -9.61 1.09
C ALA A 48 -3.20 -10.79 1.62
N HIS A 49 -3.38 -11.96 1.00
CA HIS A 49 -2.45 -13.08 1.13
C HIS A 49 -1.88 -13.40 -0.25
N LEU A 50 -0.74 -12.79 -0.58
CA LEU A 50 -0.16 -12.83 -1.90
C LEU A 50 1.30 -13.30 -1.87
N GLU A 51 1.58 -14.36 -2.61
CA GLU A 51 2.94 -14.85 -2.82
C GLU A 51 3.51 -14.29 -4.12
N TYR A 52 4.81 -13.95 -4.17
CA TYR A 52 5.47 -13.47 -5.40
C TYR A 52 4.77 -12.27 -6.03
N SER A 53 4.44 -11.26 -5.22
CA SER A 53 3.54 -10.19 -5.66
C SER A 53 4.10 -8.81 -5.34
N ASP A 54 3.97 -7.92 -6.31
CA ASP A 54 4.48 -6.56 -6.25
C ASP A 54 3.30 -5.59 -6.19
N PHE A 55 3.21 -4.88 -5.08
CA PHE A 55 2.17 -3.89 -4.85
C PHE A 55 2.75 -2.50 -5.12
N THR A 56 2.10 -1.75 -5.98
CA THR A 56 2.51 -0.37 -6.29
C THR A 56 1.33 0.57 -6.09
N GLY A 57 1.54 1.66 -5.36
CA GLY A 57 0.52 2.70 -5.24
C GLY A 57 -0.73 2.26 -4.48
N CYS A 58 -0.71 1.16 -3.72
CA CYS A 58 -1.92 0.59 -3.12
C CYS A 58 -2.27 1.20 -1.76
N ILE A 59 -3.57 1.25 -1.46
CA ILE A 59 -4.09 1.60 -0.12
C ILE A 59 -4.66 0.34 0.53
N ILE A 60 -4.12 -0.02 1.69
CA ILE A 60 -4.50 -1.21 2.46
C ILE A 60 -4.92 -0.75 3.85
N GLU A 61 -6.23 -0.71 4.10
CA GLU A 61 -6.77 -0.07 5.30
C GLU A 61 -7.90 -0.84 5.98
N GLY A 62 -8.05 -0.65 7.29
CA GLY A 62 -9.24 -1.09 8.03
C GLY A 62 -9.48 -2.61 8.02
N ASN A 63 -8.54 -3.40 7.50
CA ASN A 63 -8.72 -4.83 7.33
C ASN A 63 -8.48 -5.56 8.67
N ARG A 64 -9.14 -6.72 8.88
CA ARG A 64 -9.07 -7.54 10.11
C ARG A 64 -8.78 -9.04 9.91
N ALA A 65 -7.98 -9.63 10.80
CA ALA A 65 -7.55 -11.03 10.77
C ALA A 65 -7.15 -11.46 12.16
N ASP A 66 -7.43 -12.72 12.43
CA ASP A 66 -7.32 -13.23 13.79
C ASP A 66 -5.90 -13.74 14.12
N THR A 67 -5.02 -13.98 13.14
CA THR A 67 -3.65 -14.48 13.41
C THR A 67 -2.58 -13.45 13.10
N ALA A 68 -2.30 -13.18 11.82
CA ALA A 68 -1.18 -12.34 11.39
C ALA A 68 -1.59 -11.31 10.34
N GLY A 69 -0.71 -10.33 10.12
CA GLY A 69 -0.87 -9.10 9.34
C GLY A 69 -1.50 -9.16 7.96
N TRP A 70 -1.70 -7.97 7.39
CA TRP A 70 -2.56 -7.70 6.23
C TRP A 70 -1.98 -8.07 4.92
N VAL A 71 -0.68 -7.82 4.78
CA VAL A 71 0.09 -8.24 3.62
C VAL A 71 0.99 -9.34 4.13
N TRP A 72 0.59 -10.57 3.81
CA TRP A 72 1.43 -11.73 4.02
C TRP A 72 2.28 -11.93 2.77
N LEU A 73 3.58 -11.69 2.90
CA LEU A 73 4.55 -11.92 1.84
C LEU A 73 5.32 -13.20 2.19
N SER A 74 5.24 -14.22 1.33
CA SER A 74 5.83 -15.54 1.61
C SER A 74 7.00 -15.93 0.71
N SER A 75 7.48 -15.05 -0.18
CA SER A 75 8.48 -15.43 -1.20
C SER A 75 9.48 -14.34 -1.61
N ASP A 76 10.53 -14.75 -2.35
CA ASP A 76 11.74 -13.99 -2.70
C ASP A 76 11.54 -12.75 -3.60
N TRP A 77 10.30 -12.50 -4.05
CA TRP A 77 9.95 -11.45 -5.01
C TRP A 77 8.63 -10.82 -4.66
N SER A 78 8.47 -10.43 -3.39
CA SER A 78 7.34 -9.59 -3.05
C SER A 78 7.83 -8.23 -2.61
N SER A 79 7.20 -7.20 -3.15
CA SER A 79 7.54 -5.83 -2.85
C SER A 79 6.31 -4.96 -2.60
N LEU A 80 6.56 -3.89 -1.85
CA LEU A 80 5.63 -2.80 -1.64
C LEU A 80 6.36 -1.52 -2.04
N ASP A 81 5.89 -0.86 -3.08
CA ASP A 81 6.38 0.44 -3.53
C ASP A 81 5.24 1.45 -3.47
N ASN A 82 5.53 2.61 -2.89
CA ASN A 82 4.56 3.71 -2.79
C ASN A 82 3.21 3.24 -2.25
N CYS A 83 3.17 2.43 -1.19
CA CYS A 83 1.91 1.94 -0.61
C CYS A 83 1.54 2.68 0.67
N THR A 84 0.29 2.59 1.11
CA THR A 84 -0.16 3.10 2.42
C THR A 84 -0.94 2.03 3.16
N ILE A 85 -0.39 1.61 4.32
CA ILE A 85 -0.90 0.52 5.15
C ILE A 85 -1.29 1.09 6.52
N THR A 86 -2.59 1.20 6.80
CA THR A 86 -3.05 1.96 7.98
C THR A 86 -4.35 1.46 8.57
N GLY A 87 -4.55 1.66 9.87
CA GLY A 87 -5.82 1.35 10.54
C GLY A 87 -6.20 -0.12 10.54
N ASN A 88 -5.26 -1.02 10.23
CA ASN A 88 -5.54 -2.44 10.16
C ASN A 88 -5.29 -3.14 11.52
N SER A 89 -5.83 -4.35 11.70
CA SER A 89 -5.88 -5.01 13.02
C SER A 89 -5.69 -6.54 12.99
N ALA A 90 -4.48 -7.02 13.31
CA ALA A 90 -4.15 -8.45 13.46
C ALA A 90 -3.57 -8.74 14.85
N ASN A 91 -3.61 -9.99 15.31
CA ASN A 91 -3.01 -10.41 16.59
C ASN A 91 -1.48 -10.33 16.62
N ALA A 92 -0.82 -10.41 15.46
CA ALA A 92 0.60 -10.15 15.28
C ALA A 92 0.83 -9.39 13.96
N GLY A 93 1.70 -8.38 13.97
CA GLY A 93 2.08 -7.65 12.74
C GLY A 93 0.90 -6.98 12.06
N ALA A 94 0.14 -6.18 12.80
CA ALA A 94 -1.07 -5.52 12.31
C ALA A 94 -0.87 -4.55 11.13
N GLY A 95 0.34 -4.30 10.62
CA GLY A 95 0.55 -3.74 9.28
C GLY A 95 1.05 -4.83 8.33
N LEU A 96 2.31 -5.24 8.53
CA LEU A 96 2.99 -6.29 7.77
C LEU A 96 3.37 -7.46 8.66
N SER A 97 3.30 -8.67 8.11
CA SER A 97 3.82 -9.86 8.77
C SER A 97 4.51 -10.79 7.79
N PHE A 98 5.56 -11.46 8.23
CA PHE A 98 6.31 -12.44 7.44
C PHE A 98 6.47 -13.76 8.21
N GLU A 99 6.29 -14.89 7.53
CA GLU A 99 6.68 -16.21 8.06
C GLU A 99 7.60 -16.90 7.06
N PHE A 100 8.57 -17.65 7.58
CA PHE A 100 9.67 -18.38 6.91
C PHE A 100 11.07 -17.73 6.94
N ARG A 101 12.06 -18.59 7.24
CA ARG A 101 13.38 -18.28 7.83
C ARG A 101 14.48 -17.85 6.86
N SER A 102 14.19 -17.45 5.61
CA SER A 102 15.28 -17.37 4.61
C SER A 102 15.13 -16.34 3.49
N ARG A 103 14.18 -15.40 3.56
CA ARG A 103 13.81 -14.59 2.38
C ARG A 103 13.61 -13.12 2.73
N VAL A 104 13.80 -12.26 1.73
CA VAL A 104 13.74 -10.80 1.82
C VAL A 104 12.53 -10.28 1.05
N ALA A 105 11.65 -9.54 1.72
CA ALA A 105 10.66 -8.69 1.06
C ALA A 105 11.16 -7.24 1.06
N THR A 106 11.02 -6.56 -0.07
CA THR A 106 11.48 -5.18 -0.25
C THR A 106 10.32 -4.21 -0.05
N ILE A 107 10.48 -3.26 0.86
CA ILE A 107 9.50 -2.21 1.08
C ILE A 107 10.19 -0.86 0.87
N VAL A 108 9.66 -0.07 -0.07
CA VAL A 108 10.20 1.23 -0.40
C VAL A 108 9.08 2.25 -0.54
N ASN A 109 9.35 3.52 -0.21
CA ASN A 109 8.40 4.64 -0.36
C ASN A 109 7.04 4.40 0.29
N THR A 110 6.97 3.55 1.32
CA THR A 110 5.69 3.07 1.85
C THR A 110 5.43 3.67 3.21
N ILE A 111 4.15 3.98 3.47
CA ILE A 111 3.68 4.40 4.78
C ILE A 111 3.08 3.20 5.52
N ILE A 112 3.56 2.91 6.73
CA ILE A 112 2.99 1.92 7.62
C ILE A 112 2.72 2.61 8.97
N TRP A 113 1.47 2.98 9.22
CA TRP A 113 1.14 3.86 10.34
C TRP A 113 -0.26 3.60 10.91
N GLY A 114 -0.41 3.67 12.23
CA GLY A 114 -1.72 3.66 12.90
C GLY A 114 -2.42 2.32 12.86
N ASN A 115 -1.68 1.21 12.76
CA ASN A 115 -2.23 -0.13 12.88
C ASN A 115 -2.40 -0.51 14.37
N LEU A 116 -3.40 -1.32 14.73
CA LEU A 116 -3.82 -1.52 16.14
C LEU A 116 -2.79 -2.28 17.03
N ARG A 117 -1.73 -2.83 16.45
CA ARG A 117 -0.62 -3.50 17.17
C ARG A 117 0.73 -3.16 16.53
N GLU A 118 1.61 -4.13 16.33
CA GLU A 118 2.91 -3.92 15.68
C GLU A 118 2.69 -3.49 14.22
N GLN A 119 3.41 -2.46 13.77
CA GLN A 119 3.39 -2.07 12.36
C GLN A 119 3.96 -3.17 11.47
N ILE A 120 5.01 -3.83 11.95
CA ILE A 120 5.72 -4.88 11.24
C ILE A 120 6.07 -5.97 12.25
N ASP A 121 5.67 -7.20 11.95
CA ASP A 121 6.20 -8.40 12.60
C ASP A 121 7.04 -9.19 11.59
N ALA A 122 8.36 -9.07 11.68
CA ALA A 122 9.27 -9.79 10.82
C ALA A 122 9.36 -11.29 11.17
N GLY A 123 8.86 -11.73 12.33
CA GLY A 123 8.96 -13.10 12.79
C GLY A 123 10.38 -13.64 12.69
N THR A 124 10.60 -14.54 11.72
CA THR A 124 11.93 -15.07 11.38
C THR A 124 12.44 -14.67 9.99
N GLY A 125 11.69 -13.85 9.27
CA GLY A 125 12.05 -13.30 7.96
C GLY A 125 12.93 -12.06 8.06
N TYR A 126 13.21 -11.47 6.90
CA TYR A 126 13.95 -10.22 6.79
C TYR A 126 13.19 -9.25 5.88
N PHE A 127 12.96 -8.03 6.34
CA PHE A 127 12.43 -6.95 5.50
C PHE A 127 13.56 -6.00 5.15
N ASP A 128 13.78 -5.78 3.86
CA ASP A 128 14.64 -4.70 3.39
C ASP A 128 13.76 -3.47 3.16
N ILE A 129 13.74 -2.58 4.16
CA ILE A 129 12.88 -1.40 4.14
C ILE A 129 13.74 -0.16 3.98
N SER A 130 13.43 0.67 2.99
CA SER A 130 14.11 1.94 2.78
C SER A 130 13.12 3.04 2.38
N TYR A 131 13.52 4.30 2.58
CA TYR A 131 12.76 5.48 2.17
C TYR A 131 11.29 5.46 2.56
N SER A 132 10.98 4.90 3.73
CA SER A 132 9.62 4.61 4.17
C SER A 132 9.31 5.33 5.49
N LEU A 133 8.03 5.57 5.75
CA LEU A 133 7.55 6.17 6.99
C LEU A 133 6.85 5.10 7.82
N ILE A 134 7.45 4.73 8.95
CA ILE A 134 6.97 3.63 9.81
C ILE A 134 6.75 4.15 11.23
N GLU A 135 5.56 3.92 11.78
CA GLU A 135 5.26 4.26 13.19
C GLU A 135 6.16 3.48 14.15
N GLY A 136 6.88 4.20 15.00
CA GLY A 136 7.89 3.62 15.91
C GLY A 136 9.23 3.33 15.24
N GLY A 137 9.37 3.63 13.94
CA GLY A 137 10.59 3.51 13.15
C GLY A 137 10.95 2.10 12.71
N TRP A 138 11.81 2.00 11.70
CA TRP A 138 12.40 0.75 11.25
C TRP A 138 13.83 0.96 10.73
N PRO A 139 14.79 0.06 11.03
CA PRO A 139 16.16 0.17 10.52
C PRO A 139 16.19 0.15 8.98
N GLY A 140 16.92 1.08 8.38
CA GLY A 140 17.08 1.15 6.93
C GLY A 140 17.41 2.55 6.44
N THR A 141 17.91 2.65 5.21
CA THR A 141 18.29 3.94 4.63
C THR A 141 17.05 4.79 4.38
N GLY A 142 17.05 6.03 4.87
CA GLY A 142 15.98 6.97 4.62
C GLY A 142 14.63 6.57 5.23
N ASN A 143 14.60 5.66 6.20
CA ASN A 143 13.39 5.42 6.97
C ASN A 143 13.23 6.49 8.06
N PHE A 144 12.01 6.94 8.28
CA PHE A 144 11.71 7.96 9.29
C PHE A 144 10.49 7.56 10.13
N ASP A 145 10.48 8.04 11.37
CA ASP A 145 9.33 7.95 12.28
C ASP A 145 8.78 9.36 12.51
N GLY A 146 7.55 9.58 12.09
CA GLY A 146 6.88 10.87 12.25
C GLY A 146 5.47 10.83 11.68
N HIS A 147 4.57 11.64 12.24
CA HIS A 147 3.15 11.57 11.89
C HIS A 147 2.90 11.87 10.39
N PRO A 148 2.23 10.99 9.61
CA PRO A 148 1.97 11.18 8.17
C PRO A 148 1.09 12.39 7.84
N ARG A 149 0.34 12.87 8.83
CA ARG A 149 -0.61 14.01 8.70
C ARG A 149 -1.61 13.79 7.57
N PHE A 150 -2.15 12.58 7.48
CA PHE A 150 -3.18 12.24 6.52
C PHE A 150 -4.35 13.22 6.57
N PHE A 151 -4.85 13.58 5.40
CA PHE A 151 -6.13 14.27 5.23
C PHE A 151 -6.87 13.70 4.01
N SER A 152 -8.18 13.85 4.00
CA SER A 152 -9.03 13.47 2.86
C SER A 152 -9.53 14.70 2.14
N GLU A 153 -9.46 14.71 0.82
CA GLU A 153 -9.95 15.79 -0.04
C GLU A 153 -10.37 15.21 -1.39
N ARG A 154 -11.49 15.68 -1.95
CA ARG A 154 -12.01 15.26 -3.27
C ARG A 154 -12.13 13.74 -3.49
N GLY A 155 -12.33 12.97 -2.43
CA GLY A 155 -12.51 11.51 -2.49
C GLY A 155 -11.20 10.72 -2.46
N PHE A 156 -10.06 11.38 -2.30
CA PHE A 156 -8.78 10.74 -1.98
C PHE A 156 -8.61 10.72 -0.46
N ASP A 157 -8.50 9.53 0.10
CA ASP A 157 -8.22 9.31 1.51
C ASP A 157 -6.71 9.15 1.68
N TYR A 158 -6.08 9.73 2.71
CA TYR A 158 -4.63 9.62 2.99
C TYR A 158 -3.69 10.45 2.11
N LEU A 159 -4.16 11.58 1.58
CA LEU A 159 -3.25 12.62 1.07
C LEU A 159 -2.35 13.14 2.21
N LEU A 160 -1.14 13.58 1.89
CA LEU A 160 -0.18 14.09 2.87
C LEU A 160 -0.46 15.55 3.22
N GLY A 161 -0.79 15.84 4.47
CA GLY A 161 -1.06 17.21 4.91
C GLY A 161 0.20 18.05 5.13
N PRO A 162 0.07 19.39 5.23
CA PRO A 162 1.21 20.30 5.41
C PRO A 162 2.12 19.89 6.57
N GLY A 163 3.43 19.84 6.30
CA GLY A 163 4.45 19.45 7.27
C GLY A 163 4.48 17.96 7.60
N SER A 164 3.89 17.12 6.75
CA SER A 164 4.14 15.68 6.78
C SER A 164 5.62 15.40 6.48
N PRO A 165 6.29 14.50 7.21
CA PRO A 165 7.66 14.09 6.90
C PRO A 165 7.74 13.14 5.70
N ALA A 166 6.60 12.72 5.14
CA ALA A 166 6.54 11.89 3.94
C ALA A 166 6.64 12.69 2.63
N ILE A 167 6.49 14.02 2.71
CA ILE A 167 6.59 14.90 1.53
C ILE A 167 8.05 15.00 1.10
N ASP A 168 8.33 14.78 -0.20
CA ASP A 168 9.65 14.81 -0.83
C ASP A 168 10.69 13.89 -0.15
N ALA A 169 10.23 12.78 0.42
CA ALA A 169 11.02 11.94 1.31
C ALA A 169 11.31 10.53 0.78
N GLY A 170 10.63 10.09 -0.29
CA GLY A 170 10.77 8.80 -0.97
C GLY A 170 12.07 8.69 -1.77
N ASP A 171 12.46 7.57 -2.36
CA ASP A 171 13.78 7.31 -2.97
C ASP A 171 14.34 8.53 -3.76
N PRO A 172 15.59 8.97 -3.48
CA PRO A 172 16.19 10.15 -4.12
C PRO A 172 16.36 10.05 -5.65
N VAL A 173 16.18 8.88 -6.26
CA VAL A 173 16.20 8.75 -7.73
C VAL A 173 14.82 8.81 -8.38
N LEU A 174 13.75 8.85 -7.57
CA LEU A 174 12.37 8.90 -8.05
C LEU A 174 11.75 10.28 -7.81
N ALA A 175 10.79 10.63 -8.66
CA ALA A 175 10.00 11.85 -8.59
C ALA A 175 8.54 11.53 -8.90
N ASP A 176 7.63 12.39 -8.43
CA ASP A 176 6.20 12.25 -8.72
C ASP A 176 5.89 12.61 -10.19
N GLN A 177 4.92 11.92 -10.78
CA GLN A 177 4.41 12.28 -12.11
C GLN A 177 3.55 13.54 -12.04
N ILE A 178 2.66 13.58 -11.05
CA ILE A 178 1.79 14.70 -10.75
C ILE A 178 2.22 15.25 -9.40
N TYR A 179 2.75 16.48 -9.44
CA TYR A 179 3.25 17.21 -8.28
C TYR A 179 2.11 17.78 -7.43
N ASP A 180 2.40 18.09 -6.17
CA ASP A 180 1.45 18.69 -5.21
C ASP A 180 0.86 20.05 -5.62
N SER A 181 1.42 20.69 -6.65
CA SER A 181 0.87 21.92 -7.25
C SER A 181 -0.23 21.67 -8.29
N HIS A 182 -0.56 20.41 -8.57
CA HIS A 182 -1.64 20.06 -9.49
C HIS A 182 -2.96 20.66 -8.99
N PRO A 183 -3.87 21.18 -9.86
CA PRO A 183 -5.12 21.85 -9.44
C PRO A 183 -6.09 20.99 -8.61
N TRP A 184 -5.78 19.71 -8.44
CA TRP A 184 -6.51 18.76 -7.62
C TRP A 184 -5.90 18.52 -6.23
N TRP A 185 -4.65 18.91 -6.04
CA TRP A 185 -3.98 18.94 -4.76
C TRP A 185 -4.10 20.35 -4.17
N PRO A 186 -4.15 20.49 -2.83
CA PRO A 186 -4.22 21.79 -2.21
C PRO A 186 -3.06 22.73 -2.61
N PRO A 187 -3.32 24.02 -2.91
CA PRO A 187 -2.37 24.92 -3.56
C PRO A 187 -1.20 25.42 -2.67
N TRP A 188 -0.99 24.85 -1.48
CA TRP A 188 -0.05 25.35 -0.46
C TRP A 188 1.08 24.36 -0.12
N PHE A 189 1.30 23.33 -0.93
CA PHE A 189 2.48 22.47 -0.82
C PHE A 189 3.70 23.14 -1.46
N GLU A 190 4.78 23.28 -0.70
CA GLU A 190 6.09 23.67 -1.21
C GLU A 190 6.80 22.42 -1.72
N ASN A 191 7.14 22.40 -3.02
CA ASN A 191 7.57 21.20 -3.75
C ASN A 191 9.09 21.06 -3.82
N GLY A 192 9.60 19.85 -3.59
CA GLY A 192 10.92 19.36 -3.96
C GLY A 192 10.90 18.55 -5.26
N VAL A 193 11.98 17.81 -5.53
CA VAL A 193 12.14 17.02 -6.78
C VAL A 193 11.87 15.53 -6.50
N ARG A 194 11.66 15.16 -5.25
CA ARG A 194 11.79 13.79 -4.78
C ARG A 194 10.40 13.19 -4.60
N SER A 195 10.25 11.91 -4.90
CA SER A 195 8.97 11.21 -4.75
C SER A 195 8.42 11.38 -3.33
N ASP A 196 7.12 11.59 -3.22
CA ASP A 196 6.41 11.48 -1.95
C ASP A 196 6.37 10.01 -1.49
N ILE A 197 6.40 9.79 -0.18
CA ILE A 197 6.18 8.47 0.41
C ILE A 197 4.67 8.23 0.50
N GLY A 198 4.21 7.05 0.04
CA GLY A 198 2.81 6.61 0.17
C GLY A 198 2.10 6.42 -1.17
N ALA A 199 0.81 6.07 -1.08
CA ALA A 199 -0.05 5.66 -2.20
C ALA A 199 -0.18 6.70 -3.33
N TYR A 200 -0.05 7.98 -2.99
CA TYR A 200 -0.17 9.10 -3.92
C TYR A 200 1.16 9.72 -4.34
N GLY A 201 2.28 9.14 -3.92
CA GLY A 201 3.60 9.52 -4.42
C GLY A 201 4.06 8.57 -5.52
N GLY A 202 5.18 8.91 -6.14
CA GLY A 202 5.87 8.07 -7.11
C GLY A 202 5.57 8.39 -8.58
N PRO A 203 6.33 7.75 -9.48
CA PRO A 203 6.35 8.06 -10.91
C PRO A 203 5.06 7.69 -11.65
N ASP A 204 4.13 6.98 -11.01
CA ASP A 204 2.85 6.57 -11.59
C ASP A 204 1.66 7.26 -10.92
N ASN A 205 1.87 8.13 -9.92
CA ASN A 205 0.80 8.66 -9.08
C ASN A 205 -0.34 9.40 -9.81
N GLY A 206 -0.13 9.83 -11.06
CA GLY A 206 -1.15 10.47 -11.87
C GLY A 206 -2.31 9.57 -12.26
N ALA A 207 -2.13 8.25 -12.27
CA ALA A 207 -3.22 7.32 -12.61
C ALA A 207 -4.36 7.31 -11.57
N TRP A 208 -4.11 7.77 -10.34
CA TRP A 208 -5.18 8.06 -9.36
C TRP A 208 -6.17 9.11 -9.85
N LEU A 209 -5.75 10.06 -10.69
CA LEU A 209 -6.65 11.04 -11.29
C LEU A 209 -7.48 10.46 -12.42
N GLU A 210 -6.90 9.61 -13.26
CA GLU A 210 -7.64 8.94 -14.33
C GLU A 210 -8.83 8.13 -13.78
N ARG A 211 -8.65 7.55 -12.58
CA ARG A 211 -9.69 6.83 -11.83
C ARG A 211 -10.89 7.71 -11.45
N THR A 212 -10.68 8.97 -11.14
CA THR A 212 -11.76 9.90 -10.76
C THR A 212 -12.56 10.42 -11.94
N GLU A 213 -11.91 10.68 -13.07
CA GLU A 213 -12.60 11.05 -14.32
C GLU A 213 -13.47 9.90 -14.84
N ALA A 214 -13.10 8.65 -14.52
CA ALA A 214 -13.89 7.46 -14.78
C ALA A 214 -15.04 7.18 -13.76
N GLY A 215 -15.20 8.01 -12.72
CA GLY A 215 -16.33 7.96 -11.77
C GLY A 215 -16.18 7.00 -10.57
N GLY A 216 -14.96 6.57 -10.23
CA GLY A 216 -14.71 5.46 -9.29
C GLY A 216 -14.59 5.77 -7.78
N LEU A 217 -14.56 7.02 -7.30
CA LEU A 217 -14.34 7.34 -5.87
C LEU A 217 -15.61 7.71 -5.08
N ASN A 218 -16.80 7.46 -5.61
CA ASN A 218 -18.03 7.75 -4.87
C ASN A 218 -18.25 6.68 -3.79
N GLY A 219 -17.94 7.04 -2.53
CA GLY A 219 -17.96 6.20 -1.32
C GLY A 219 -19.30 5.56 -0.92
N ALA A 220 -19.90 4.77 -1.81
CA ALA A 220 -21.00 3.88 -1.50
C ALA A 220 -20.82 2.59 -2.32
N GLY A 221 -20.41 1.52 -1.64
CA GLY A 221 -20.13 0.19 -2.15
C GLY A 221 -20.72 -0.13 -3.53
N ARG A 222 -19.88 -0.01 -4.56
CA ARG A 222 -20.06 -0.67 -5.86
C ARG A 222 -18.67 -0.95 -6.43
N SER A 223 -18.35 -2.24 -6.51
CA SER A 223 -17.24 -2.77 -7.29
C SER A 223 -17.35 -2.30 -8.75
N SER A 224 -16.61 -1.27 -9.15
CA SER A 224 -16.47 -0.94 -10.57
C SER A 224 -15.12 -0.29 -10.90
N GLY A 225 -14.06 -0.72 -10.22
CA GLY A 225 -12.72 -0.70 -10.81
C GLY A 225 -12.65 -1.75 -11.92
N ARG A 226 -12.16 -1.40 -13.10
CA ARG A 226 -11.97 -2.39 -14.17
C ARG A 226 -10.83 -3.32 -13.75
N CYS A 227 -11.14 -4.55 -13.31
CA CYS A 227 -10.16 -5.64 -13.32
C CYS A 227 -9.83 -5.99 -14.79
N ALA A 228 -9.07 -5.15 -15.48
CA ALA A 228 -8.61 -5.43 -16.82
C ALA A 228 -7.17 -5.94 -16.73
N ALA A 229 -6.96 -7.19 -17.14
CA ALA A 229 -5.61 -7.67 -17.42
C ALA A 229 -5.04 -6.82 -18.56
N LEU A 230 -3.92 -6.13 -18.33
CA LEU A 230 -3.17 -5.53 -19.43
C LEU A 230 -2.54 -6.64 -20.27
N PRO A 231 -2.36 -6.43 -21.58
CA PRO A 231 -1.46 -7.28 -22.34
C PRO A 231 -0.04 -7.15 -21.76
N PRO A 232 0.77 -8.23 -21.79
CA PRO A 232 2.12 -8.22 -21.25
C PRO A 232 2.94 -7.05 -21.82
N ARG A 233 3.61 -6.29 -20.93
CA ARG A 233 4.53 -5.22 -21.35
C ARG A 233 5.65 -5.81 -22.22
N PRO A 234 6.11 -5.08 -23.26
CA PRO A 234 7.10 -5.58 -24.24
C PRO A 234 8.46 -5.91 -23.64
#